data_AF-A0A9D3XPI3-F1
#
_entry.id   AF-A0A9D3XPI3-F1
#
_cell.length_a   1.000
_cell.length_b   1.000
_cell.length_c   1.000
_cell.angle_alpha   90.00
_cell.angle_beta   90.00
_cell.angle_gamma   90.00
#
_symmetry.space_group_name_H-M   'P 1'
#
loop_
_entity.id
_entity.type
_entity.pdbx_description
1 polymer ?
#
loop_
_entity_poly.entity_id
_entity_poly.type
_entity_poly.pdbx_seq_one_letter_code
_entity_poly.pdbx_strand_id
1 'polypeptide(L)'
;MTHLLWRKSIARLFPSPRARHGRCASGSSTSRPVQEEVMQDSGTSQRRMNPLNIQMLSKVLHEQIFRGAQVQYSDADIQRSVEHLQKHDLWGKETSTLPDVELQLPRMYGNDLDEHFRILAQKQSLPYLEAANQLLHCEVPPMPSEWDWEVGWTQYGPNGERKTVDFPEERALVFDVEVCMAEGHCPTLAVAVSPSAWYSWCSKRLLEERYTWSSQLTLADFIPLETALNSSCLAKQDWTERLVVGHNVAFDRAHIKEQYLIQYRDIVFSIRKDMKARAGR
;
A
#
# COMPACT_ATOMS: atom_id res chain seq x y z
N MET A 1 -30.12 -14.84 -23.45
CA MET A 1 -28.76 -14.86 -22.89
C MET A 1 -28.84 -14.31 -21.47
N THR A 2 -28.56 -15.17 -20.51
CA THR A 2 -28.88 -15.04 -19.10
C THR A 2 -27.88 -14.13 -18.38
N HIS A 3 -28.38 -13.02 -17.83
CA HIS A 3 -27.65 -12.15 -16.90
C HIS A 3 -27.79 -12.70 -15.48
N LEU A 4 -26.67 -13.06 -14.84
CA LEU A 4 -26.61 -13.43 -13.43
C LEU A 4 -26.33 -12.18 -12.60
N LEU A 5 -27.34 -11.73 -11.87
CA LEU A 5 -27.28 -10.68 -10.86
C LEU A 5 -26.75 -11.28 -9.55
N TRP A 6 -25.64 -10.75 -9.02
CA TRP A 6 -25.26 -11.00 -7.62
C TRP A 6 -25.35 -9.70 -6.82
N ARG A 7 -26.50 -9.48 -6.20
CA ARG A 7 -26.67 -8.60 -5.03
C ARG A 7 -26.91 -9.49 -3.83
N LYS A 8 -26.01 -9.50 -2.85
CA LYS A 8 -26.34 -9.89 -1.48
C LYS A 8 -25.64 -8.96 -0.49
N SER A 9 -26.47 -8.25 0.26
CA SER A 9 -26.13 -7.43 1.41
C SER A 9 -25.53 -8.28 2.53
N ILE A 10 -24.41 -7.83 3.10
CA ILE A 10 -23.87 -8.37 4.36
C ILE A 10 -23.99 -7.25 5.39
N ALA A 11 -25.13 -7.24 6.09
CA ALA A 11 -25.29 -6.56 7.36
C ALA A 11 -25.51 -7.64 8.42
N ARG A 12 -24.90 -7.42 9.59
CA ARG A 12 -24.81 -8.28 10.79
C ARG A 12 -23.59 -9.18 10.79
N LEU A 13 -22.57 -8.78 11.57
CA LEU A 13 -21.75 -9.65 12.43
C LEU A 13 -20.77 -8.76 13.22
N PHE A 14 -21.26 -8.03 14.24
CA PHE A 14 -20.40 -7.46 15.30
C PHE A 14 -21.15 -7.43 16.63
N PRO A 15 -20.68 -8.13 17.68
CA PRO A 15 -21.11 -7.88 19.05
C PRO A 15 -20.23 -6.78 19.69
N SER A 16 -20.89 -5.89 20.45
CA SER A 16 -20.29 -4.77 21.20
C SER A 16 -19.42 -5.24 22.38
N PRO A 17 -18.31 -4.55 22.74
CA PRO A 17 -17.48 -4.93 23.87
C PRO A 17 -17.99 -4.35 25.20
N ARG A 18 -18.21 -5.23 26.19
CA ARG A 18 -18.42 -4.87 27.59
C ARG A 18 -17.07 -4.76 28.30
N ALA A 19 -16.82 -3.60 28.91
CA ALA A 19 -15.67 -3.35 29.77
C ALA A 19 -15.70 -4.22 31.05
N ARG A 20 -14.57 -4.79 31.42
CA ARG A 20 -14.32 -5.33 32.77
C ARG A 20 -12.95 -4.90 33.26
N HIS A 21 -12.96 -4.11 34.33
CA HIS A 21 -11.80 -3.84 35.17
C HIS A 21 -11.41 -5.10 35.96
N GLY A 22 -10.12 -5.44 35.96
CA GLY A 22 -9.52 -6.46 36.80
C GLY A 22 -8.15 -6.00 37.28
N ARG A 23 -7.98 -5.92 38.60
CA ARG A 23 -6.85 -5.35 39.34
C ARG A 23 -5.57 -6.19 39.23
N CYS A 24 -4.43 -5.50 39.20
CA CYS A 24 -3.10 -6.05 39.50
C CYS A 24 -3.00 -6.42 40.99
N ALA A 25 -2.41 -7.57 41.28
CA ALA A 25 -1.87 -7.90 42.60
C ALA A 25 -0.50 -8.56 42.42
N SER A 26 0.50 -7.93 43.03
CA SER A 26 1.88 -8.39 43.14
C SER A 26 1.96 -9.55 44.15
N GLY A 27 2.71 -10.59 43.80
CA GLY A 27 3.05 -11.70 44.69
C GLY A 27 4.46 -12.19 44.41
N SER A 28 5.35 -11.94 45.35
CA SER A 28 6.73 -12.41 45.42
C SER A 28 6.78 -13.94 45.62
N SER A 29 7.63 -14.64 44.88
CA SER A 29 7.96 -16.04 45.13
C SER A 29 9.48 -16.27 45.15
N THR A 30 9.96 -16.67 46.32
CA THR A 30 11.32 -17.15 46.59
C THR A 30 11.50 -18.59 46.10
N SER A 31 12.62 -18.77 45.39
CA SER A 31 13.38 -19.98 45.03
C SER A 31 13.14 -21.29 45.78
N ARG A 32 13.00 -22.38 45.02
CA ARG A 32 13.60 -23.71 45.30
C ARG A 32 13.90 -24.44 43.97
N PRO A 33 15.03 -25.15 43.84
CA PRO A 33 15.42 -25.77 42.58
C PRO A 33 14.70 -27.10 42.40
N VAL A 34 14.02 -27.28 41.27
CA VAL A 34 13.48 -28.57 40.85
C VAL A 34 14.44 -29.13 39.80
N GLN A 35 14.84 -30.37 40.04
CA GLN A 35 15.84 -31.14 39.34
C GLN A 35 15.49 -31.26 37.84
N GLU A 36 16.51 -31.07 36.99
CA GLU A 36 16.44 -31.42 35.57
C GLU A 36 16.22 -32.93 35.43
N GLU A 37 14.96 -33.33 35.25
CA GLU A 37 14.68 -34.58 34.55
C GLU A 37 14.91 -34.34 33.06
N VAL A 38 16.01 -34.88 32.58
CA VAL A 38 16.30 -35.05 31.15
C VAL A 38 15.23 -35.98 30.59
N MET A 39 14.10 -35.41 30.17
CA MET A 39 13.15 -36.10 29.30
C MET A 39 13.82 -36.24 27.94
N GLN A 40 14.26 -37.47 27.64
CA GLN A 40 14.59 -37.88 26.29
C GLN A 40 13.34 -37.68 25.42
N ASP A 41 13.31 -36.58 24.67
CA ASP A 41 12.33 -36.41 23.60
C ASP A 41 12.75 -37.31 22.43
N SER A 42 12.23 -38.53 22.45
CA SER A 42 12.16 -39.39 21.28
C SER A 42 11.08 -38.86 20.33
N GLY A 43 11.27 -37.65 19.81
CA GLY A 43 10.47 -37.02 18.78
C GLY A 43 11.22 -37.06 17.46
N THR A 44 10.97 -38.06 16.62
CA THR A 44 11.54 -38.12 15.27
C THR A 44 11.00 -36.96 14.45
N SER A 45 11.69 -35.82 14.45
CA SER A 45 11.50 -34.77 13.45
C SER A 45 11.98 -35.30 12.11
N GLN A 46 11.11 -36.03 11.41
CA GLN A 46 11.39 -36.54 10.07
C GLN A 46 11.49 -35.34 9.12
N ARG A 47 12.74 -34.98 8.80
CA ARG A 47 13.04 -34.02 7.73
C ARG A 47 12.31 -34.45 6.47
N ARG A 48 11.51 -33.55 5.91
CA ARG A 48 10.74 -33.84 4.70
C ARG A 48 11.64 -33.78 3.50
N MET A 49 11.75 -34.87 2.77
CA MET A 49 12.48 -34.97 1.52
C MET A 49 11.51 -35.31 0.38
N ASN A 50 11.79 -34.86 -0.84
CA ASN A 50 11.08 -35.32 -2.02
C ASN A 50 11.69 -36.63 -2.57
N PRO A 51 11.09 -37.29 -3.58
CA PRO A 51 11.63 -38.52 -4.18
C PRO A 51 13.04 -38.40 -4.80
N LEU A 52 13.52 -37.17 -5.04
CA LEU A 52 14.85 -36.87 -5.56
C LEU A 52 15.85 -36.53 -4.44
N ASN A 53 15.49 -36.80 -3.18
CA ASN A 53 16.27 -36.49 -1.98
C ASN A 53 16.62 -35.00 -1.82
N ILE A 54 15.74 -34.11 -2.27
CA ILE A 54 15.83 -32.66 -2.02
C ILE A 54 15.06 -32.34 -0.73
N GLN A 55 15.70 -31.58 0.16
CA GLN A 55 15.09 -31.12 1.40
C GLN A 55 13.95 -30.14 1.11
N MET A 56 12.79 -30.44 1.68
CA MET A 56 11.58 -29.64 1.60
C MET A 56 11.43 -28.78 2.85
N LEU A 57 10.43 -27.89 2.86
CA LEU A 57 10.05 -27.15 4.06
C LEU A 57 9.77 -28.10 5.23
N SER A 58 10.13 -27.64 6.44
CA SER A 58 9.85 -28.31 7.70
C SER A 58 8.36 -28.64 7.80
N LYS A 59 8.03 -29.73 8.49
CA LYS A 59 6.64 -30.22 8.59
C LYS A 59 5.70 -29.14 9.14
N VAL A 60 6.14 -28.42 10.16
CA VAL A 60 5.39 -27.33 10.81
C VAL A 60 5.10 -26.17 9.85
N LEU A 61 6.07 -25.76 9.04
CA LEU A 61 5.86 -24.71 8.03
C LEU A 61 4.98 -25.18 6.88
N HIS A 62 5.18 -26.41 6.43
CA HIS A 62 4.37 -26.99 5.36
C HIS A 62 2.89 -27.10 5.75
N GLU A 63 2.60 -27.51 6.99
CA GLU A 63 1.23 -27.55 7.51
C GLU A 63 0.61 -26.15 7.61
N GLN A 64 1.38 -25.13 7.99
CA GLN A 64 0.89 -23.75 8.04
C GLN A 64 0.60 -23.18 6.65
N ILE A 65 1.50 -23.40 5.67
CA ILE A 65 1.40 -22.80 4.32
C ILE A 65 0.45 -23.60 3.41
N PHE A 66 0.57 -24.91 3.40
CA PHE A 66 -0.14 -25.80 2.46
C PHE A 66 -1.26 -26.59 3.13
N ARG A 67 -1.52 -26.38 4.43
CA ARG A 67 -2.63 -27.00 5.18
C ARG A 67 -2.67 -28.51 5.09
N GLY A 68 -1.48 -29.12 5.05
CA GLY A 68 -1.32 -30.56 4.95
C GLY A 68 -1.65 -31.14 3.58
N ALA A 69 -1.71 -30.33 2.51
CA ALA A 69 -1.85 -30.80 1.15
C ALA A 69 -0.77 -31.85 0.83
N GLN A 70 -1.19 -33.01 0.34
CA GLN A 70 -0.30 -34.08 -0.06
C GLN A 70 0.05 -33.92 -1.54
N VAL A 71 1.34 -33.88 -1.84
CA VAL A 71 1.83 -33.84 -3.21
C VAL A 71 1.94 -35.28 -3.71
N GLN A 72 1.21 -35.59 -4.78
CA GLN A 72 1.34 -36.85 -5.51
C GLN A 72 2.39 -36.65 -6.61
N TYR A 73 3.39 -37.52 -6.67
CA TYR A 73 4.41 -37.50 -7.71
C TYR A 73 4.08 -38.58 -8.73
N SER A 74 4.21 -38.26 -10.03
CA SER A 74 4.11 -39.29 -11.06
C SER A 74 5.46 -39.98 -11.26
N ASP A 75 5.47 -41.30 -11.41
CA ASP A 75 6.70 -42.06 -11.64
C ASP A 75 7.43 -41.60 -12.92
N ALA A 76 6.67 -41.18 -13.93
CA ALA A 76 7.20 -40.63 -15.17
C ALA A 76 7.97 -39.31 -14.93
N ASP A 77 7.47 -38.42 -14.07
CA ASP A 77 8.15 -37.15 -13.76
C ASP A 77 9.42 -37.39 -12.92
N ILE A 78 9.35 -38.32 -11.97
CA ILE A 78 10.51 -38.73 -11.17
C ILE A 78 11.58 -39.27 -12.10
N GLN A 79 11.25 -40.21 -12.98
CA GLN A 79 12.20 -40.83 -13.89
C GLN A 79 12.84 -39.81 -14.84
N ARG A 80 12.05 -38.92 -15.44
CA ARG A 80 12.57 -37.83 -16.28
C ARG A 80 13.53 -36.91 -15.52
N SER A 81 13.22 -36.61 -14.26
CA SER A 81 14.08 -35.78 -13.41
C SER A 81 15.38 -36.49 -13.06
N VAL A 82 15.32 -37.79 -12.73
CA VAL A 82 16.50 -38.63 -12.45
C VAL A 82 17.43 -38.70 -13.66
N GLU A 83 16.90 -38.98 -14.86
CA GLU A 83 17.69 -39.02 -16.10
C GLU A 83 18.37 -37.69 -16.39
N HIS A 84 17.67 -36.58 -16.17
CA HIS A 84 18.24 -35.24 -16.33
C HIS A 84 19.39 -34.98 -15.34
N LEU A 85 19.20 -35.33 -14.07
CA LEU A 85 20.23 -35.19 -13.04
C LEU A 85 21.45 -36.10 -13.31
N GLN A 86 21.23 -37.31 -13.83
CA GLN A 86 22.32 -38.22 -14.23
C GLN A 86 23.13 -37.66 -15.39
N LYS A 87 22.46 -37.11 -16.42
CA LYS A 87 23.13 -36.48 -17.58
C LYS A 87 24.06 -35.34 -17.16
N HIS A 88 23.72 -34.62 -16.10
CA HIS A 88 24.50 -33.51 -15.57
C HIS A 88 25.45 -33.91 -14.43
N ASP A 89 25.61 -35.22 -14.15
CA ASP A 89 26.43 -35.72 -13.05
C ASP A 89 26.04 -35.08 -11.70
N LEU A 90 24.74 -34.99 -11.41
CA LEU A 90 24.21 -34.44 -10.15
C LEU A 90 23.45 -35.48 -9.33
N TRP A 91 23.05 -36.60 -9.96
CA TRP A 91 22.32 -37.66 -9.27
C TRP A 91 23.20 -38.42 -8.28
N GLY A 92 22.67 -38.69 -7.08
CA GLY A 92 23.37 -39.45 -6.04
C GLY A 92 24.51 -38.70 -5.33
N LYS A 93 24.72 -37.41 -5.65
CA LYS A 93 25.67 -36.56 -4.93
C LYS A 93 25.08 -36.09 -3.59
N GLU A 94 25.94 -35.91 -2.60
CA GLU A 94 25.54 -35.47 -1.27
C GLU A 94 25.06 -34.02 -1.31
N THR A 95 23.81 -33.79 -0.91
CA THR A 95 23.22 -32.44 -0.82
C THR A 95 23.38 -31.93 0.61
N SER A 96 23.90 -30.71 0.78
CA SER A 96 23.94 -30.06 2.09
C SER A 96 22.53 -29.92 2.66
N THR A 97 22.28 -30.48 3.85
CA THR A 97 21.01 -30.33 4.55
C THR A 97 21.11 -29.24 5.61
N LEU A 98 20.04 -28.48 5.77
CA LEU A 98 19.90 -27.44 6.78
C LEU A 98 19.08 -27.96 7.96
N PRO A 99 19.25 -27.42 9.18
CA PRO A 99 18.37 -27.73 10.28
C PRO A 99 16.94 -27.28 9.97
N ASP A 100 15.95 -28.02 10.47
CA ASP A 100 14.55 -27.64 10.34
C ASP A 100 14.29 -26.35 11.12
N VAL A 101 13.46 -25.48 10.54
CA VAL A 101 13.06 -24.21 11.15
C VAL A 101 11.68 -24.36 11.78
N GLU A 102 11.59 -23.96 13.05
CA GLU A 102 10.34 -23.83 13.80
C GLU A 102 9.92 -22.37 13.86
N LEU A 103 9.18 -21.93 12.85
CA LEU A 103 8.62 -20.58 12.77
C LEU A 103 7.10 -20.66 12.80
N GLN A 104 6.49 -19.86 13.68
CA GLN A 104 5.05 -19.66 13.72
C GLN A 104 4.70 -18.47 12.83
N LEU A 105 4.03 -18.74 11.70
CA LEU A 105 3.57 -17.73 10.77
C LEU A 105 2.28 -17.07 11.27
N PRO A 106 2.05 -15.78 10.96
CA PRO A 106 0.75 -15.16 11.17
C PRO A 106 -0.36 -15.92 10.44
N ARG A 107 -1.57 -15.82 10.96
CA ARG A 107 -2.74 -16.48 10.36
C ARG A 107 -2.93 -16.02 8.92
N MET A 108 -2.86 -16.95 7.98
CA MET A 108 -3.16 -16.68 6.58
C MET A 108 -4.66 -16.53 6.34
N TYR A 109 -5.02 -15.57 5.51
CA TYR A 109 -6.34 -15.47 4.87
C TYR A 109 -6.59 -16.58 3.84
N GLY A 110 -7.85 -16.83 3.50
CA GLY A 110 -8.24 -17.77 2.43
C GLY A 110 -8.02 -19.24 2.77
N ASN A 111 -7.90 -20.08 1.75
CA ASN A 111 -7.64 -21.53 1.80
C ASN A 111 -6.24 -21.91 1.34
N ASP A 112 -5.63 -21.12 0.47
CA ASP A 112 -4.29 -21.34 -0.07
C ASP A 112 -3.53 -20.00 -0.22
N LEU A 113 -2.31 -20.06 -0.74
CA LEU A 113 -1.48 -18.88 -0.97
C LEU A 113 -2.06 -17.91 -2.00
N ASP A 114 -2.68 -18.43 -3.07
CA ASP A 114 -3.27 -17.59 -4.11
C ASP A 114 -4.43 -16.75 -3.54
N GLU A 115 -5.34 -17.41 -2.83
CA GLU A 115 -6.45 -16.75 -2.16
C GLU A 115 -5.97 -15.76 -1.09
N HIS A 116 -4.91 -16.10 -0.35
CA HIS A 116 -4.29 -15.21 0.62
C HIS A 116 -3.81 -13.91 -0.02
N PHE A 117 -2.99 -14.00 -1.08
CA PHE A 117 -2.47 -12.82 -1.77
C PHE A 117 -3.55 -12.05 -2.50
N ARG A 118 -4.57 -12.72 -3.05
CA ARG A 118 -5.72 -12.05 -3.66
C ARG A 118 -6.51 -11.24 -2.64
N ILE A 119 -6.73 -11.78 -1.43
CA ILE A 119 -7.41 -11.05 -0.35
C ILE A 119 -6.56 -9.86 0.12
N LEU A 120 -5.25 -10.04 0.29
CA LEU A 120 -4.34 -8.94 0.65
C LEU A 120 -4.36 -7.83 -0.41
N ALA A 121 -4.21 -8.20 -1.68
CA ALA A 121 -4.27 -7.28 -2.80
C ALA A 121 -5.59 -6.51 -2.80
N GLN A 122 -6.73 -7.21 -2.67
CA GLN A 122 -8.05 -6.57 -2.60
C GLN A 122 -8.15 -5.60 -1.42
N LYS A 123 -7.72 -5.99 -0.21
CA LYS A 123 -7.77 -5.10 0.95
C LYS A 123 -6.95 -3.84 0.76
N GLN A 124 -5.78 -3.95 0.14
CA GLN A 124 -4.90 -2.80 -0.10
C GLN A 124 -5.38 -1.93 -1.27
N SER A 125 -5.90 -2.54 -2.34
CA SER A 125 -6.23 -1.81 -3.57
C SER A 125 -7.67 -1.29 -3.62
N LEU A 126 -8.60 -1.88 -2.87
CA LEU A 126 -10.03 -1.57 -2.98
C LEU A 126 -10.36 -0.08 -2.72
N PRO A 127 -9.82 0.59 -1.68
CA PRO A 127 -10.10 2.01 -1.44
C PRO A 127 -9.71 2.88 -2.65
N TYR A 128 -8.56 2.60 -3.25
CA TYR A 128 -8.07 3.32 -4.44
C TYR A 128 -8.84 2.96 -5.71
N LEU A 129 -9.31 1.71 -5.84
CA LEU A 129 -10.16 1.29 -6.95
C LEU A 129 -11.53 1.98 -6.90
N GLU A 130 -12.11 2.13 -5.71
CA GLU A 130 -13.34 2.89 -5.51
C GLU A 130 -13.14 4.38 -5.86
N ALA A 131 -12.06 4.99 -5.38
CA ALA A 131 -11.68 6.36 -5.70
C ALA A 131 -11.45 6.57 -7.21
N ALA A 132 -10.76 5.64 -7.88
CA ALA A 132 -10.55 5.68 -9.33
C ALA A 132 -11.86 5.55 -10.10
N ASN A 133 -12.75 4.64 -9.68
CA ASN A 133 -14.06 4.49 -10.31
C ASN A 133 -14.92 5.76 -10.16
N GLN A 134 -14.83 6.46 -9.02
CA GLN A 134 -15.51 7.74 -8.83
C GLN A 134 -14.99 8.80 -9.83
N LEU A 135 -13.66 8.93 -9.99
CA LEU A 135 -13.08 9.84 -10.98
C LEU A 135 -13.43 9.48 -12.43
N LEU A 136 -13.54 8.20 -12.76
CA LEU A 136 -13.84 7.75 -14.13
C LEU A 136 -15.29 8.02 -14.53
N HIS A 137 -16.22 8.02 -13.57
CA HIS A 137 -17.66 8.15 -13.84
C HIS A 137 -18.23 9.52 -13.43
N CYS A 138 -17.42 10.41 -12.84
CA CYS A 138 -17.90 11.74 -12.49
C CYS A 138 -18.01 12.66 -13.71
N GLU A 139 -18.99 13.54 -13.70
CA GLU A 139 -18.99 14.71 -14.56
C GLU A 139 -18.02 15.74 -13.98
N VAL A 140 -17.06 16.18 -14.79
CA VAL A 140 -16.05 17.13 -14.34
C VAL A 140 -16.74 18.49 -14.07
N PRO A 141 -16.49 19.12 -12.91
CA PRO A 141 -17.06 20.43 -12.60
C PRO A 141 -16.65 21.48 -13.65
N PRO A 142 -17.47 22.53 -13.83
CA PRO A 142 -17.16 23.58 -14.79
C PRO A 142 -15.80 24.21 -14.47
N MET A 143 -14.97 24.37 -15.50
CA MET A 143 -13.65 24.98 -15.36
C MET A 143 -13.79 26.45 -14.94
N PRO A 144 -13.03 26.93 -13.94
CA PRO A 144 -13.07 28.32 -13.52
C PRO A 144 -12.62 29.24 -14.67
N SER A 145 -13.29 30.39 -14.81
CA SER A 145 -12.99 31.38 -15.85
C SER A 145 -11.84 32.31 -15.50
N GLU A 146 -11.56 32.46 -14.22
CA GLU A 146 -10.55 33.38 -13.68
C GLU A 146 -9.68 32.63 -12.67
N TRP A 147 -8.38 32.91 -12.74
CA TRP A 147 -7.39 32.38 -11.82
C TRP A 147 -7.30 33.26 -10.57
N ASP A 148 -7.28 32.63 -9.40
CA ASP A 148 -7.08 33.29 -8.11
C ASP A 148 -5.61 33.30 -7.72
N TRP A 149 -5.04 34.50 -7.57
CA TRP A 149 -3.63 34.71 -7.24
C TRP A 149 -3.40 34.78 -5.72
N GLU A 150 -3.98 33.84 -4.99
CA GLU A 150 -3.83 33.70 -3.54
C GLU A 150 -2.79 32.62 -3.22
N VAL A 151 -1.98 32.86 -2.18
CA VAL A 151 -0.94 31.92 -1.75
C VAL A 151 -1.58 30.67 -1.16
N GLY A 152 -1.12 29.48 -1.59
CA GLY A 152 -1.69 28.22 -1.16
C GLY A 152 -2.84 27.75 -2.06
N TRP A 153 -3.73 26.92 -1.54
CA TRP A 153 -4.83 26.34 -2.31
C TRP A 153 -6.07 27.23 -2.32
N THR A 154 -6.63 27.44 -3.51
CA THR A 154 -7.98 27.97 -3.73
C THR A 154 -8.84 26.87 -4.36
N GLN A 155 -10.00 26.61 -3.76
CA GLN A 155 -11.06 25.76 -4.28
C GLN A 155 -12.06 26.62 -5.08
N TYR A 156 -12.46 26.11 -6.25
CA TYR A 156 -13.50 26.71 -7.09
C TYR A 156 -14.76 25.85 -7.05
N GLY A 157 -15.84 26.41 -6.50
CA GLY A 157 -17.14 25.77 -6.42
C GLY A 157 -17.91 25.83 -7.75
N PRO A 158 -18.95 25.00 -7.92
CA PRO A 158 -19.75 24.93 -9.14
C PRO A 158 -20.51 26.23 -9.46
N ASN A 159 -20.74 27.08 -8.44
CA ASN A 159 -21.43 28.36 -8.56
C ASN A 159 -20.48 29.55 -8.81
N GLY A 160 -19.18 29.31 -9.05
CA GLY A 160 -18.16 30.34 -9.20
C GLY A 160 -17.62 30.89 -7.87
N GLU A 161 -18.01 30.29 -6.75
CA GLU A 161 -17.47 30.59 -5.42
C GLU A 161 -15.98 30.21 -5.34
N ARG A 162 -15.18 31.03 -4.66
CA ARG A 162 -13.76 30.78 -4.40
C ARG A 162 -13.53 30.70 -2.91
N LYS A 163 -12.81 29.67 -2.47
CA LYS A 163 -12.53 29.45 -1.05
C LYS A 163 -11.07 29.02 -0.87
N THR A 164 -10.34 29.73 -0.02
CA THR A 164 -9.01 29.29 0.42
C THR A 164 -9.15 28.05 1.31
N VAL A 165 -8.35 27.03 1.03
CA VAL A 165 -8.33 25.77 1.77
C VAL A 165 -6.89 25.37 2.09
N ASP A 166 -6.70 24.51 3.09
CA ASP A 166 -5.36 24.01 3.43
C ASP A 166 -4.85 22.99 2.41
N PHE A 167 -5.74 22.14 1.90
CA PHE A 167 -5.50 21.12 0.86
C PHE A 167 -6.86 20.61 0.32
N PRO A 168 -6.91 19.96 -0.86
CA PRO A 168 -8.14 19.35 -1.38
C PRO A 168 -8.65 18.21 -0.47
N GLU A 169 -9.90 18.27 -0.04
CA GLU A 169 -10.45 17.30 0.92
C GLU A 169 -10.80 15.94 0.27
N GLU A 170 -10.94 15.90 -1.05
CA GLU A 170 -11.42 14.74 -1.79
C GLU A 170 -10.43 13.56 -1.81
N ARG A 171 -11.00 12.35 -1.81
CA ARG A 171 -10.26 11.10 -1.87
C ARG A 171 -9.55 10.86 -3.20
N ALA A 172 -9.94 11.57 -4.25
CA ALA A 172 -9.48 11.30 -5.60
C ALA A 172 -9.34 12.62 -6.37
N LEU A 173 -8.16 12.87 -6.92
CA LEU A 173 -7.84 14.08 -7.68
C LEU A 173 -6.97 13.77 -8.89
N VAL A 174 -7.21 14.48 -9.98
CA VAL A 174 -6.25 14.63 -11.08
C VAL A 174 -5.41 15.88 -10.76
N PHE A 175 -4.08 15.77 -10.82
CA PHE A 175 -3.16 16.79 -10.34
C PHE A 175 -2.01 17.02 -11.32
N ASP A 176 -1.57 18.27 -11.42
CA ASP A 176 -0.42 18.69 -12.24
C ASP A 176 0.31 19.87 -11.57
N VAL A 177 1.63 19.93 -11.72
CA VAL A 177 2.48 20.98 -11.12
C VAL A 177 3.37 21.66 -12.16
N GLU A 178 3.49 22.97 -12.03
CA GLU A 178 4.37 23.79 -12.86
C GLU A 178 5.53 24.35 -12.04
N VAL A 179 6.73 24.28 -12.62
CA VAL A 179 7.99 24.70 -12.01
C VAL A 179 8.72 25.64 -12.96
N CYS A 180 9.05 26.85 -12.49
CA CYS A 180 9.91 27.76 -13.23
C CYS A 180 11.39 27.35 -13.12
N MET A 181 11.84 26.45 -14.01
CA MET A 181 13.18 25.87 -13.98
C MET A 181 14.33 26.89 -14.10
N ALA A 182 14.07 28.07 -14.67
CA ALA A 182 15.05 29.16 -14.74
C ALA A 182 15.36 29.77 -13.36
N GLU A 183 14.37 29.77 -12.47
CA GLU A 183 14.44 30.38 -11.12
C GLU A 183 14.70 29.34 -10.02
N GLY A 184 14.56 28.04 -10.33
CA GLY A 184 14.94 26.95 -9.45
C GLY A 184 14.01 25.73 -9.55
N HIS A 185 14.02 24.91 -8.49
CA HIS A 185 13.24 23.66 -8.41
C HIS A 185 12.03 23.75 -7.48
N CYS A 186 11.61 24.96 -7.12
CA CYS A 186 10.44 25.16 -6.26
C CYS A 186 9.16 25.07 -7.09
N PRO A 187 8.10 24.39 -6.59
CA PRO A 187 6.82 24.43 -7.26
C PRO A 187 6.34 25.88 -7.34
N THR A 188 5.84 26.26 -8.51
CA THR A 188 5.42 27.63 -8.84
C THR A 188 3.91 27.73 -8.83
N LEU A 189 3.25 26.85 -9.59
CA LEU A 189 1.79 26.72 -9.63
C LEU A 189 1.43 25.23 -9.59
N ALA A 190 0.22 24.91 -9.16
CA ALA A 190 -0.35 23.59 -9.36
C ALA A 190 -1.84 23.69 -9.63
N VAL A 191 -2.38 22.68 -10.29
CA VAL A 191 -3.82 22.53 -10.51
C VAL A 191 -4.27 21.16 -10.06
N ALA A 192 -5.48 21.09 -9.51
CA ALA A 192 -6.14 19.82 -9.32
C ALA A 192 -7.60 19.89 -9.72
N VAL A 193 -8.15 18.74 -10.12
CA VAL A 193 -9.58 18.58 -10.33
C VAL A 193 -10.06 17.31 -9.63
N SER A 194 -11.13 17.45 -8.85
CA SER A 194 -11.82 16.37 -8.17
C SER A 194 -13.21 16.17 -8.80
N PRO A 195 -13.97 15.15 -8.38
CA PRO A 195 -15.38 15.02 -8.76
C PRO A 195 -16.26 16.20 -8.35
N SER A 196 -15.83 17.04 -7.41
CA SER A 196 -16.63 18.13 -6.82
C SER A 196 -16.14 19.54 -7.13
N ALA A 197 -14.84 19.74 -7.37
CA ALA A 197 -14.28 21.07 -7.54
C ALA A 197 -12.99 21.10 -8.38
N TRP A 198 -12.70 22.29 -8.91
CA TRP A 198 -11.37 22.66 -9.38
C TRP A 198 -10.56 23.28 -8.26
N TYR A 199 -9.24 23.19 -8.37
CA TYR A 199 -8.30 23.75 -7.43
C TYR A 199 -7.13 24.40 -8.16
N SER A 200 -6.66 25.51 -7.63
CA SER A 200 -5.39 26.13 -8.00
C SER A 200 -4.52 26.28 -6.76
N TRP A 201 -3.22 26.08 -6.92
CA TRP A 201 -2.23 26.37 -5.89
C TRP A 201 -1.24 27.40 -6.40
N CYS A 202 -0.98 28.45 -5.63
CA CYS A 202 0.10 29.40 -5.93
C CYS A 202 1.20 29.34 -4.87
N SER A 203 2.44 29.31 -5.35
CA SER A 203 3.61 29.39 -4.48
C SER A 203 3.72 30.76 -3.84
N LYS A 204 4.07 30.76 -2.55
CA LYS A 204 4.48 31.98 -1.85
C LYS A 204 5.61 32.72 -2.58
N ARG A 205 6.51 31.96 -3.22
CA ARG A 205 7.65 32.51 -3.96
C ARG A 205 7.27 33.26 -5.23
N LEU A 206 6.12 32.93 -5.81
CA LEU A 206 5.61 33.56 -7.02
C LEU A 206 4.95 34.91 -6.72
N LEU A 207 4.27 35.01 -5.57
CA LEU A 207 3.41 36.14 -5.24
C LEU A 207 4.07 37.15 -4.30
N GLU A 208 4.95 36.72 -3.42
CA GLU A 208 5.63 37.65 -2.51
C GLU A 208 6.77 38.39 -3.20
N GLU A 209 6.73 39.72 -3.10
CA GLU A 209 7.80 40.61 -3.54
C GLU A 209 9.01 40.48 -2.60
N ARG A 210 9.96 39.60 -2.97
CA ARG A 210 11.26 39.47 -2.31
C ARG A 210 12.40 39.53 -3.30
N TYR A 211 13.45 40.26 -2.95
CA TYR A 211 14.64 40.41 -3.78
C TYR A 211 15.44 39.11 -3.94
N THR A 212 15.40 38.21 -2.95
CA THR A 212 16.16 36.95 -2.97
C THR A 212 15.40 35.84 -2.25
N TRP A 213 15.33 34.68 -2.89
CA TRP A 213 14.88 33.44 -2.27
C TRP A 213 16.07 32.53 -1.97
N SER A 214 15.97 31.73 -0.90
CA SER A 214 16.96 30.68 -0.65
C SER A 214 16.88 29.63 -1.76
N SER A 215 18.02 29.17 -2.26
CA SER A 215 18.08 28.05 -3.21
C SER A 215 17.70 26.71 -2.58
N GLN A 216 17.67 26.63 -1.25
CA GLN A 216 17.27 25.43 -0.52
C GLN A 216 15.74 25.35 -0.41
N LEU A 217 15.18 24.19 -0.77
CA LEU A 217 13.78 23.87 -0.51
C LEU A 217 13.60 23.48 0.95
N THR A 218 12.58 24.05 1.57
CA THR A 218 12.09 23.66 2.89
C THR A 218 10.73 22.97 2.75
N LEU A 219 10.27 22.27 3.79
CA LEU A 219 8.95 21.63 3.76
C LEU A 219 7.79 22.61 3.52
N ALA A 220 7.98 23.89 3.83
CA ALA A 220 6.98 24.94 3.61
C ALA A 220 6.88 25.38 2.14
N ASP A 221 7.86 25.04 1.30
CA ASP A 221 7.87 25.35 -0.13
C ASP A 221 7.13 24.29 -0.96
N PHE A 222 6.81 23.12 -0.38
CA PHE A 222 6.11 22.04 -1.07
C PHE A 222 4.59 22.15 -0.97
N ILE A 223 3.91 21.52 -1.93
CA ILE A 223 2.46 21.55 -2.07
C ILE A 223 1.84 20.56 -1.06
N PRO A 224 0.97 21.02 -0.14
CA PRO A 224 0.29 20.13 0.79
C PRO A 224 -0.90 19.43 0.13
N LEU A 225 -1.03 18.12 0.33
CA LEU A 225 -2.22 17.36 -0.06
C LEU A 225 -2.96 16.70 1.10
N GLU A 226 -2.38 16.69 2.31
CA GLU A 226 -3.02 16.12 3.50
C GLU A 226 -2.82 16.97 4.76
N THR A 227 -1.79 17.82 4.80
CA THR A 227 -1.42 18.57 6.00
C THR A 227 -1.61 20.07 5.80
N ALA A 228 -2.16 20.75 6.80
CA ALA A 228 -2.14 22.22 6.82
C ALA A 228 -0.71 22.76 6.72
N LEU A 229 -0.57 23.98 6.18
CA LEU A 229 0.71 24.56 5.76
C LEU A 229 1.82 24.44 6.83
N ASN A 230 1.47 24.73 8.09
CA ASN A 230 2.40 24.75 9.23
C ASN A 230 2.37 23.49 10.10
N SER A 231 1.63 22.45 9.71
CA SER A 231 1.61 21.18 10.43
C SER A 231 2.54 20.16 9.77
N SER A 232 3.36 19.49 10.59
CA SER A 232 4.16 18.32 10.18
C SER A 232 3.50 17.00 10.59
N CYS A 233 2.36 17.05 11.29
CA CYS A 233 1.62 15.89 11.76
C CYS A 233 0.16 15.97 11.31
N LEU A 234 -0.36 14.86 10.80
CA LEU A 234 -1.80 14.68 10.71
C LEU A 234 -2.35 14.51 12.13
N ALA A 235 -3.46 15.16 12.44
CA ALA A 235 -4.19 14.84 13.66
C ALA A 235 -4.51 13.34 13.59
N LYS A 236 -4.06 12.56 14.59
CA LYS A 236 -4.00 11.09 14.62
C LYS A 236 -5.30 10.33 14.31
N GLN A 237 -6.42 11.01 14.00
CA GLN A 237 -7.74 10.40 13.94
C GLN A 237 -8.32 10.13 12.55
N ASP A 238 -7.86 10.74 11.46
CA ASP A 238 -8.49 10.54 10.13
C ASP A 238 -7.46 10.36 9.01
N TRP A 239 -6.75 9.24 9.02
CA TRP A 239 -6.07 8.77 7.81
C TRP A 239 -7.14 8.36 6.80
N THR A 240 -7.19 9.07 5.68
CA THR A 240 -8.11 8.78 4.57
C THR A 240 -7.28 8.40 3.36
N GLU A 241 -7.55 7.24 2.76
CA GLU A 241 -6.80 6.79 1.59
C GLU A 241 -7.09 7.73 0.40
N ARG A 242 -6.03 8.21 -0.24
CA ARG A 242 -6.10 9.20 -1.32
C ARG A 242 -5.45 8.69 -2.60
N LEU A 243 -6.14 8.92 -3.71
CA LEU A 243 -5.66 8.64 -5.06
C LEU A 243 -5.33 9.96 -5.77
N VAL A 244 -4.08 10.10 -6.17
CA VAL A 244 -3.63 11.20 -7.03
C VAL A 244 -3.28 10.65 -8.40
N VAL A 245 -3.94 11.17 -9.43
CA VAL A 245 -3.73 10.79 -10.83
C VAL A 245 -3.03 11.93 -11.55
N GLY A 246 -1.94 11.64 -12.25
CA GLY A 246 -1.22 12.62 -13.06
C GLY A 246 -0.67 11.99 -14.33
N HIS A 247 -0.10 12.82 -15.20
CA HIS A 247 0.53 12.36 -16.44
C HIS A 247 2.02 12.02 -16.22
N ASN A 248 2.77 12.91 -15.58
CA ASN A 248 4.19 12.69 -15.23
C ASN A 248 4.39 12.59 -13.71
N VAL A 249 3.67 11.63 -13.13
CA VAL A 249 3.46 11.56 -11.69
C VAL A 249 4.74 11.55 -10.86
N ALA A 250 5.86 11.02 -11.38
CA ALA A 250 7.13 11.05 -10.65
C ALA A 250 7.65 12.47 -10.43
N PHE A 251 7.48 13.35 -11.42
CA PHE A 251 7.83 14.77 -11.32
C PHE A 251 6.87 15.50 -10.38
N ASP A 252 5.56 15.28 -10.57
CA ASP A 252 4.53 15.92 -9.76
C ASP A 252 4.67 15.55 -8.28
N ARG A 253 4.85 14.26 -8.01
CA ARG A 253 5.04 13.68 -6.68
C ARG A 253 6.25 14.27 -5.95
N ALA A 254 7.31 14.64 -6.65
CA ALA A 254 8.51 15.21 -6.03
C ALA A 254 8.25 16.58 -5.38
N HIS A 255 7.13 17.24 -5.73
CA HIS A 255 6.76 18.56 -5.21
C HIS A 255 5.67 18.51 -4.11
N ILE A 256 5.25 17.31 -3.71
CA ILE A 256 4.24 17.10 -2.67
C ILE A 256 4.90 16.99 -1.29
N LYS A 257 4.45 17.83 -0.35
CA LYS A 257 5.00 17.96 1.01
C LYS A 257 5.01 16.63 1.76
N GLU A 258 3.92 15.88 1.66
CA GLU A 258 3.69 14.64 2.38
C GLU A 258 4.65 13.51 1.99
N GLN A 259 5.24 13.56 0.79
CA GLN A 259 6.18 12.52 0.32
C GLN A 259 7.54 12.56 1.03
N TYR A 260 7.80 13.62 1.79
CA TYR A 260 9.03 13.80 2.57
C TYR A 260 8.83 13.59 4.07
N LEU A 261 7.62 13.22 4.51
CA LEU A 261 7.32 12.97 5.91
C LEU A 261 7.50 11.48 6.24
N ILE A 262 8.25 11.17 7.30
CA ILE A 262 8.66 9.79 7.66
C ILE A 262 7.48 8.93 8.16
N GLN A 263 6.40 9.55 8.65
CA GLN A 263 5.20 8.82 9.09
C GLN A 263 4.52 8.16 7.89
N TYR A 264 4.14 6.89 8.05
CA TYR A 264 3.50 6.07 7.01
C TYR A 264 2.25 6.79 6.45
N ARG A 265 2.15 6.88 5.13
CA ARG A 265 1.04 7.57 4.43
C ARG A 265 0.41 6.68 3.37
N ASP A 266 -0.90 6.81 3.22
CA ASP A 266 -1.75 6.08 2.28
C ASP A 266 -2.13 6.97 1.07
N ILE A 267 -1.15 7.68 0.50
CA ILE A 267 -1.31 8.32 -0.82
C ILE A 267 -0.75 7.38 -1.86
N VAL A 268 -1.62 6.96 -2.79
CA VAL A 268 -1.20 6.25 -3.98
C VAL A 268 -1.24 7.20 -5.18
N PHE A 269 -0.11 7.21 -5.87
CA PHE A 269 0.11 7.94 -7.09
C PHE A 269 -0.05 6.99 -8.27
N SER A 270 -0.96 7.31 -9.20
CA SER A 270 -1.25 6.48 -10.37
C SER A 270 -1.04 7.25 -11.66
N ILE A 271 -0.34 6.62 -12.60
CA ILE A 271 -0.02 7.20 -13.91
C ILE A 271 -1.20 7.00 -14.84
N ARG A 272 -1.71 8.09 -15.42
CA ARG A 272 -2.54 8.01 -16.61
C ARG A 272 -1.61 7.75 -17.80
N LYS A 273 -1.41 6.48 -18.17
CA LYS A 273 -0.78 6.16 -19.45
C LYS A 273 -1.79 6.51 -20.54
N ASP A 274 -1.51 7.55 -21.30
CA ASP A 274 -2.30 7.89 -22.47
C ASP A 274 -2.46 6.67 -23.38
N MET A 275 -3.70 6.20 -23.47
CA MET A 275 -4.14 5.30 -24.51
C MET A 275 -4.10 6.13 -25.80
N LYS A 276 -3.01 6.01 -26.55
CA LYS A 276 -2.80 6.68 -27.86
C LYS A 276 -4.13 6.79 -28.59
N ALA A 277 -4.65 8.01 -28.69
CA ALA A 277 -5.73 8.33 -29.61
C ALA A 277 -5.28 7.86 -30.99
N ARG A 278 -5.95 6.85 -31.53
CA ARG A 278 -5.86 6.50 -32.94
C ARG A 278 -6.43 7.69 -33.70
N ALA A 279 -5.57 8.64 -34.04
CA ALA A 279 -5.82 9.58 -35.11
C ALA A 279 -5.92 8.75 -36.40
N GLY A 280 -7.15 8.40 -36.77
CA GLY A 280 -7.47 7.96 -38.12
C GLY A 280 -7.27 9.13 -39.06
N ARG A 281 -6.42 8.91 -40.06
CA ARG A 281 -6.29 9.74 -41.25
C ARG A 281 -7.59 9.78 -42.04
#